data_AF-A0A950EG54-F1
#
_entry.id   AF-A0A950EG54-F1
#
_cell.length_a   1.000
_cell.length_b   1.000
_cell.length_c   1.000
_cell.angle_alpha   90.00
_cell.angle_beta   90.00
_cell.angle_gamma   90.00
#
_symmetry.space_group_name_H-M   'P 1'
#
loop_
_entity.id
_entity.type
_entity.pdbx_description
1 polymer ?
#
loop_
_entity_poly.entity_id
_entity_poly.type
_entity_poly.pdbx_seq_one_letter_code
_entity_poly.pdbx_strand_id
1 'polypeptide(L)'
;EFAHGLTCKHHGGEVHEVGFLLMYFMPCLYCNVSDAWLIPEKSKRIWVTLAGGYCDFLMWSLATFAWRLTLPGTLPNLLAWMVLSVTGARIFFNFNPLLKLDGYYILSDLVEIPNLRRRSFQLVMGHVRWLLWGAARPTPEPRGRFLLGFGMTSWLYSLFFLCLMLAGMGRLLNPRLGPIAIGFTLFMSMMSVRYRFRGIFAGEVTKMIRMRRKRTAVWALGLGTLPIVLTLGRVEQRVGGSFQLRPATRAALRAPVAGFLKEVACDEGDRASAGQLVARLEVPDLTSRLAQKHAERREARAKLRLLEIGPRPEVVAEQRRRVDRAKAWWELAQQDLARTRQAHQDELARLDHQIAQHRAELDFTTIALERSRKLRDKGAVSHEQYREEEMKHLVSLAQLEQAKAQRHARLAEGTLAAEAELARRATQLAEERSTLVLLEAGTRPEEVEAARAHLACVEAEVCYLEGLREKLVITSPISGVVTTPRLKERVGLFLGEGQPICEVETLSNLEAEIAVTEQDVLRVRPGQEVRLRARSLPFQTLSGRVDRIAPRTPRPQAPNAAGAPPIEQRGAFAADLGKQPESVIVYCRLGGAPGGLRTGMTGYARIYCGRRPIGEILAFRVRRFLRTEFWW
;
A
#
# COMPACT_ATOMS: atom_id res chain seq x y z
N GLU A 1 -0.42 57.91 -31.61
CA GLU A 1 0.34 58.54 -32.73
C GLU A 1 -0.51 59.38 -33.68
N PHE A 2 -1.26 58.81 -34.63
CA PHE A 2 -2.04 59.63 -35.59
C PHE A 2 -3.04 60.59 -34.93
N ALA A 3 -3.62 60.19 -33.79
CA ALA A 3 -4.46 61.06 -32.98
C ALA A 3 -3.72 62.34 -32.53
N HIS A 4 -2.46 62.24 -32.09
CA HIS A 4 -1.66 63.42 -31.73
C HIS A 4 -1.43 64.33 -32.93
N GLY A 5 -1.06 63.77 -34.08
CA GLY A 5 -0.81 64.53 -35.30
C GLY A 5 -2.05 65.26 -35.82
N LEU A 6 -3.21 64.58 -35.84
CA LEU A 6 -4.48 65.16 -36.27
C LEU A 6 -4.94 66.30 -35.34
N THR A 7 -4.82 66.11 -34.02
CA THR A 7 -5.16 67.16 -33.06
C THR A 7 -4.20 68.35 -33.12
N CYS A 8 -2.91 68.12 -33.38
CA CYS A 8 -1.91 69.17 -33.61
C CYS A 8 -2.29 70.02 -34.84
N LYS A 9 -2.62 69.36 -35.95
CA LYS A 9 -3.06 70.02 -37.18
C LYS A 9 -4.36 70.79 -37.01
N HIS A 10 -5.33 70.23 -36.28
CA HIS A 10 -6.61 70.89 -36.00
C HIS A 10 -6.44 72.20 -35.19
N HIS A 11 -5.43 72.26 -34.31
CA HIS A 11 -5.13 73.45 -33.51
C HIS A 11 -4.08 74.38 -34.15
N GLY A 12 -3.73 74.17 -35.43
CA GLY A 12 -2.89 75.08 -36.21
C GLY A 12 -1.38 74.80 -36.19
N GLY A 13 -0.93 73.65 -35.66
CA GLY A 13 0.47 73.22 -35.76
C GLY A 13 0.73 72.32 -36.98
N GLU A 14 1.95 72.30 -37.50
CA GLU A 14 2.32 71.41 -38.61
C GLU A 14 2.89 70.07 -38.11
N VAL A 15 2.76 69.03 -38.93
CA VAL A 15 3.27 67.68 -38.62
C VAL A 15 4.17 67.26 -39.77
N HIS A 16 5.48 67.29 -39.54
CA HIS A 16 6.47 67.14 -40.60
C HIS A 16 6.95 65.70 -40.79
N GLU A 17 6.91 64.86 -39.76
CA GLU A 17 7.40 63.48 -39.82
C GLU A 17 6.55 62.51 -38.99
N VAL A 18 6.34 61.32 -39.56
CA VAL A 18 5.80 60.14 -38.88
C VAL A 18 6.75 59.00 -39.22
N GLY A 19 7.17 58.24 -38.22
CA GLY A 19 8.18 57.21 -38.42
C GLY A 19 8.18 56.11 -37.38
N PHE A 20 9.24 55.31 -37.43
CA PHE A 20 9.46 54.18 -36.55
C PHE A 20 10.74 54.41 -35.73
N LEU A 21 10.67 54.18 -34.42
CA LEU A 21 11.81 54.24 -33.52
C LEU A 21 11.80 53.04 -32.56
N LEU A 22 12.97 52.65 -32.06
CA LEU A 22 13.11 51.58 -31.07
C LEU A 22 13.34 52.20 -29.69
N MET A 23 12.30 52.29 -28.85
CA MET A 23 12.43 52.81 -27.48
C MET A 23 12.51 51.65 -26.49
N TYR A 24 13.62 51.53 -25.75
CA TYR A 24 13.84 50.41 -24.82
C TYR A 24 13.66 49.02 -25.45
N PHE A 25 14.12 48.85 -26.69
CA PHE A 25 13.96 47.61 -27.49
C PHE A 25 12.53 47.26 -27.85
N MET A 26 11.55 48.13 -27.55
CA MET A 26 10.20 48.00 -28.04
C MET A 26 10.05 48.77 -29.36
N PRO A 27 9.47 48.15 -30.40
CA PRO A 27 9.10 48.86 -31.62
C PRO A 27 8.04 49.90 -31.29
N CYS A 28 8.30 51.18 -31.57
CA CYS A 28 7.36 52.27 -31.35
C CYS A 28 7.21 53.09 -32.63
N LEU A 29 5.97 53.28 -33.07
CA LEU A 29 5.66 54.31 -34.05
C LEU A 29 5.67 55.66 -33.34
N TYR A 30 6.12 56.71 -34.01
CA TYR A 30 6.09 58.07 -33.49
C TYR A 30 5.55 59.05 -34.53
N CYS A 31 4.91 60.10 -34.05
CA CYS A 31 4.49 61.25 -34.85
C CYS A 31 5.12 62.51 -34.24
N ASN A 32 5.88 63.27 -35.02
CA ASN A 32 6.50 64.48 -34.52
C ASN A 32 5.47 65.61 -34.46
N VAL A 33 5.09 65.96 -33.24
CA VAL A 33 4.18 67.07 -32.89
C VAL A 33 4.94 68.18 -32.15
N SER A 34 6.20 68.44 -32.52
CA SER A 34 7.01 69.49 -31.89
C SER A 34 6.41 70.89 -32.08
N ASP A 35 5.64 71.12 -33.13
CA ASP A 35 4.94 72.39 -33.37
C ASP A 35 3.83 72.66 -32.35
N ALA A 36 3.40 71.67 -31.57
CA ALA A 36 2.46 71.87 -30.48
C ALA A 36 2.98 72.90 -29.45
N TRP A 37 4.29 73.08 -29.33
CA TRP A 37 4.90 74.10 -28.45
C TRP A 37 4.64 75.54 -28.92
N LEU A 38 4.34 75.76 -30.20
CA LEU A 38 4.05 77.08 -30.77
C LEU A 38 2.61 77.54 -30.47
N ILE A 39 1.74 76.63 -30.05
CA ILE A 39 0.34 76.93 -29.72
C ILE A 39 0.31 77.70 -28.38
N PRO A 40 -0.23 78.95 -28.34
CA PRO A 40 -0.16 79.79 -27.14
C PRO A 40 -1.03 79.25 -25.99
N GLU A 41 -2.20 78.67 -26.30
CA GLU A 41 -3.15 78.17 -25.31
C GLU A 41 -2.72 76.83 -24.71
N LYS A 42 -2.56 76.79 -23.37
CA LYS A 42 -2.17 75.58 -22.63
C LYS A 42 -3.17 74.42 -22.78
N SER A 43 -4.46 74.72 -22.86
CA SER A 43 -5.52 73.70 -23.02
C SER A 43 -5.36 72.95 -24.34
N LYS A 44 -5.10 73.68 -25.43
CA LYS A 44 -4.87 73.10 -26.76
C LYS A 44 -3.62 72.23 -26.80
N ARG A 45 -2.51 72.67 -26.17
CA ARG A 45 -1.29 71.83 -26.04
C ARG A 45 -1.55 70.53 -25.30
N ILE A 46 -2.24 70.59 -24.15
CA ILE A 46 -2.60 69.42 -23.37
C ILE A 46 -3.49 68.47 -24.18
N TRP A 47 -4.45 69.00 -24.97
CA TRP A 47 -5.30 68.17 -25.85
C TRP A 47 -4.49 67.44 -26.94
N VAL A 48 -3.48 68.08 -27.53
CA VAL A 48 -2.59 67.42 -28.50
C VAL A 48 -1.88 66.22 -27.85
N THR A 49 -1.38 66.37 -26.62
CA THR A 49 -0.74 65.26 -25.89
C THR A 49 -1.75 64.23 -25.36
N LEU A 50 -2.97 64.65 -25.02
CA LEU A 50 -4.02 63.76 -24.50
C LEU A 50 -4.67 62.90 -25.59
N ALA A 51 -4.67 63.35 -26.84
CA ALA A 51 -5.38 62.73 -27.96
C ALA A 51 -5.08 61.23 -28.13
N GLY A 52 -3.80 60.81 -28.01
CA GLY A 52 -3.43 59.40 -28.09
C GLY A 52 -4.00 58.57 -26.95
N GLY A 53 -3.87 59.04 -25.70
CA GLY A 53 -4.43 58.38 -24.53
C GLY A 53 -5.96 58.33 -24.54
N TYR A 54 -6.61 59.34 -25.12
CA TYR A 54 -8.06 59.37 -25.31
C TYR A 54 -8.52 58.27 -26.29
N CYS A 55 -7.84 58.09 -27.42
CA CYS A 55 -8.12 57.00 -28.36
C CYS A 55 -7.89 55.62 -27.72
N ASP A 56 -6.79 55.45 -26.97
CA ASP A 56 -6.53 54.20 -26.26
C ASP A 56 -7.64 53.90 -25.23
N PHE A 57 -8.13 54.93 -24.51
CA PHE A 57 -9.22 54.77 -23.54
C PHE A 57 -10.55 54.37 -24.20
N LEU A 58 -10.86 54.96 -25.36
CA LEU A 58 -12.04 54.59 -26.13
C LEU A 58 -11.96 53.14 -26.63
N MET A 59 -10.79 52.72 -27.15
CA MET A 59 -10.55 51.32 -27.54
C MET A 59 -10.65 50.37 -26.34
N TRP A 60 -10.12 50.77 -25.18
CA TRP A 60 -10.16 49.99 -23.95
C TRP A 60 -11.60 49.79 -23.45
N SER A 61 -12.42 50.84 -23.49
CA SER A 61 -13.85 50.78 -23.16
C SER A 61 -14.60 49.81 -24.08
N LEU A 62 -14.45 49.97 -25.40
CA LEU A 62 -15.08 49.09 -26.39
C LEU A 62 -14.64 47.63 -26.23
N ALA A 63 -13.33 47.39 -25.99
CA ALA A 63 -12.79 46.06 -25.76
C ALA A 63 -13.34 45.42 -24.47
N THR A 64 -13.59 46.22 -23.42
CA THR A 64 -14.21 45.73 -22.17
C THR A 64 -15.62 45.20 -22.42
N PHE A 65 -16.45 45.96 -23.16
CA PHE A 65 -17.78 45.51 -23.52
C PHE A 65 -17.75 44.28 -24.43
N ALA A 66 -16.90 44.28 -25.46
CA ALA A 66 -16.74 43.15 -26.37
C ALA A 66 -16.28 41.88 -25.63
N TRP A 67 -15.35 42.00 -24.68
CA TRP A 67 -14.88 40.89 -23.86
C TRP A 67 -15.97 40.34 -22.93
N ARG A 68 -16.80 41.21 -22.36
CA ARG A 68 -17.89 40.79 -21.46
C ARG A 68 -19.07 40.15 -22.18
N LEU A 69 -19.36 40.58 -23.41
CA LEU A 69 -20.50 40.10 -24.22
C LEU A 69 -20.18 38.81 -25.00
N THR A 70 -18.91 38.46 -25.16
CA THR A 70 -18.48 37.29 -25.93
C THR A 70 -18.22 36.08 -25.04
N LEU A 71 -18.52 34.88 -25.54
CA LEU A 71 -18.33 33.63 -24.80
C LEU A 71 -16.83 33.33 -24.58
N PRO A 72 -16.43 32.89 -23.37
CA PRO A 72 -15.05 32.47 -23.08
C PRO A 72 -14.58 31.38 -24.05
N GLY A 73 -13.38 31.54 -24.61
CA GLY A 73 -12.77 30.59 -25.54
C GLY A 73 -13.04 30.85 -27.03
N THR A 74 -13.87 31.84 -27.38
CA THR A 74 -14.07 32.26 -28.79
C THR A 74 -12.98 33.23 -29.25
N LEU A 75 -12.67 33.26 -30.56
CA LEU A 75 -11.66 34.17 -31.14
C LEU A 75 -11.97 35.66 -30.86
N PRO A 76 -13.23 36.15 -30.98
CA PRO A 76 -13.56 37.52 -30.58
C PRO A 76 -13.29 37.81 -29.10
N ASN A 77 -13.56 36.85 -28.21
CA ASN A 77 -13.28 37.02 -26.77
C ASN A 77 -11.78 37.13 -26.50
N LEU A 78 -10.96 36.30 -27.18
CA LEU A 78 -9.50 36.35 -27.06
C LEU A 78 -8.94 37.68 -27.60
N LEU A 79 -9.39 38.13 -28.78
CA LEU A 79 -8.95 39.40 -29.35
C LEU A 79 -9.36 40.59 -28.48
N ALA A 80 -10.60 40.61 -27.98
CA ALA A 80 -11.06 41.64 -27.05
C ALA A 80 -10.21 41.66 -25.78
N TRP A 81 -9.87 40.49 -25.22
CA TRP A 81 -9.00 40.38 -24.05
C TRP A 81 -7.57 40.88 -24.33
N MET A 82 -7.00 40.58 -25.51
CA MET A 82 -5.69 41.09 -25.92
C MET A 82 -5.69 42.62 -26.05
N VAL A 83 -6.67 43.18 -26.77
CA VAL A 83 -6.81 44.63 -26.94
C VAL A 83 -7.01 45.31 -25.59
N LEU A 84 -7.88 44.76 -24.74
CA LEU A 84 -8.14 45.24 -23.38
C LEU A 84 -6.85 45.29 -22.55
N SER A 85 -6.08 44.20 -22.55
CA SER A 85 -4.86 44.09 -21.75
C SER A 85 -3.76 45.02 -22.26
N VAL A 86 -3.58 45.11 -23.59
CA VAL A 86 -2.54 45.94 -24.21
C VAL A 86 -2.86 47.44 -24.07
N THR A 87 -4.08 47.87 -24.38
CA THR A 87 -4.49 49.28 -24.27
C THR A 87 -4.54 49.73 -22.81
N GLY A 88 -5.04 48.89 -21.89
CA GLY A 88 -5.02 49.18 -20.45
C GLY A 88 -3.61 49.35 -19.90
N ALA A 89 -2.69 48.45 -20.26
CA ALA A 89 -1.28 48.58 -19.88
C ALA A 89 -0.65 49.85 -20.48
N ARG A 90 -0.93 50.16 -21.75
CA ARG A 90 -0.41 51.34 -22.44
C ARG A 90 -0.86 52.64 -21.78
N ILE A 91 -2.14 52.77 -21.43
CA ILE A 91 -2.67 53.93 -20.69
C ILE A 91 -1.94 54.08 -19.35
N PHE A 92 -1.82 52.99 -18.58
CA PHE A 92 -1.16 53.03 -17.28
C PHE A 92 0.31 53.49 -17.37
N PHE A 93 1.05 53.03 -18.39
CA PHE A 93 2.44 53.45 -18.59
C PHE A 93 2.56 54.85 -19.20
N ASN A 94 1.77 55.19 -20.22
CA ASN A 94 1.87 56.47 -20.93
C ASN A 94 1.47 57.66 -20.06
N PHE A 95 0.45 57.52 -19.20
CA PHE A 95 0.03 58.57 -18.28
C PHE A 95 0.92 58.70 -17.04
N ASN A 96 2.00 57.92 -16.94
CA ASN A 96 2.94 58.05 -15.84
C ASN A 96 3.82 59.30 -16.01
N PRO A 97 3.71 60.32 -15.12
CA PRO A 97 4.46 61.57 -15.26
C PRO A 97 5.95 61.44 -14.93
N LEU A 98 6.39 60.32 -14.36
CA LEU A 98 7.77 60.10 -13.92
C LEU A 98 8.68 59.60 -15.04
N LEU A 99 8.12 59.00 -16.08
CA LEU A 99 8.82 58.58 -17.30
C LEU A 99 8.57 59.61 -18.41
N LYS A 100 9.52 59.77 -19.34
CA LYS A 100 9.40 60.71 -20.46
C LYS A 100 8.45 60.16 -21.53
N LEU A 101 7.17 60.06 -21.17
CA LEU A 101 6.02 59.64 -21.97
C LEU A 101 4.97 60.77 -21.96
N ASP A 102 3.77 60.53 -22.48
CA ASP A 102 2.71 61.55 -22.65
C ASP A 102 2.34 62.24 -21.32
N GLY A 103 2.23 61.48 -20.23
CA GLY A 103 1.93 62.00 -18.89
C GLY A 103 2.99 62.98 -18.36
N TYR A 104 4.26 62.83 -18.77
CA TYR A 104 5.31 63.78 -18.41
C TYR A 104 5.14 65.11 -19.14
N TYR A 105 4.78 65.08 -20.42
CA TYR A 105 4.56 66.29 -21.20
C TYR A 105 3.30 67.03 -20.75
N ILE A 106 2.22 66.30 -20.43
CA ILE A 106 1.03 66.88 -19.78
C ILE A 106 1.41 67.58 -18.47
N LEU A 107 2.21 66.95 -17.60
CA LEU A 107 2.66 67.57 -16.36
C LEU A 107 3.59 68.78 -16.61
N SER A 108 4.47 68.68 -17.61
CA SER A 108 5.38 69.76 -18.02
C SER A 108 4.61 70.99 -18.48
N ASP A 109 3.53 70.80 -19.23
CA ASP A 109 2.66 71.86 -19.75
C ASP A 109 1.73 72.44 -18.67
N LEU A 110 1.24 71.60 -17.75
CA LEU A 110 0.45 72.05 -16.59
C LEU A 110 1.26 72.93 -15.63
N VAL A 111 2.54 72.61 -15.44
CA VAL A 111 3.45 73.33 -14.53
C VAL A 111 4.18 74.48 -15.25
N GLU A 112 4.10 74.53 -16.59
CA GLU A 112 4.74 75.52 -17.47
C GLU A 112 6.27 75.58 -17.31
N ILE A 113 6.91 74.45 -16.96
CA ILE A 113 8.37 74.35 -16.83
C ILE A 113 8.90 73.47 -17.98
N PRO A 114 9.53 74.06 -19.01
CA PRO A 114 10.10 73.26 -20.09
C PRO A 114 11.27 72.42 -19.56
N ASN A 115 11.41 71.19 -20.08
CA ASN A 115 12.47 70.27 -19.70
C ASN A 115 12.54 69.94 -18.19
N LEU A 116 11.38 69.83 -17.54
CA LEU A 116 11.20 69.51 -16.12
C LEU A 116 12.13 68.39 -15.59
N ARG A 117 12.25 67.26 -16.31
CA ARG A 117 13.07 66.11 -15.87
C ARG A 117 14.57 66.39 -15.88
N ARG A 118 15.08 67.10 -16.91
CA ARG A 118 16.51 67.43 -17.01
C ARG A 118 16.93 68.40 -15.91
N ARG A 119 16.12 69.44 -15.67
CA ARG A 119 16.35 70.44 -14.62
C ARG A 119 16.26 69.83 -13.22
N SER A 120 15.22 69.06 -12.94
CA SER A 120 15.07 68.36 -11.66
C SER A 120 16.20 67.38 -11.36
N PHE A 121 16.65 66.60 -12.35
CA PHE A 121 17.82 65.70 -12.17
C PHE A 121 19.13 66.46 -11.93
N GLN A 122 19.34 67.60 -12.60
CA GLN A 122 20.52 68.44 -12.34
C GLN A 122 20.53 68.99 -10.91
N LEU A 123 19.36 69.44 -10.41
CA LEU A 123 19.21 69.90 -9.03
C LEU A 123 19.41 68.78 -8.01
N VAL A 124 18.82 67.59 -8.22
CA VAL A 124 18.99 66.42 -7.35
C VAL A 124 20.45 65.98 -7.33
N MET A 125 21.08 65.85 -8.50
CA MET A 125 22.48 65.45 -8.59
C MET A 125 23.41 66.50 -7.98
N GLY A 126 23.09 67.79 -8.11
CA GLY A 126 23.81 68.87 -7.41
C GLY A 126 23.75 68.73 -5.89
N HIS A 127 22.58 68.38 -5.33
CA HIS A 127 22.42 68.13 -3.90
C HIS A 127 23.14 66.86 -3.44
N VAL A 128 23.09 65.78 -4.22
CA VAL A 128 23.84 64.54 -3.94
C VAL A 128 25.35 64.80 -3.95
N ARG A 129 25.85 65.58 -4.92
CA ARG A 129 27.25 66.02 -4.99
C ARG A 129 27.65 66.89 -3.81
N TRP A 130 26.78 67.78 -3.33
CA TRP A 130 27.03 68.57 -2.13
C TRP A 130 27.03 67.71 -0.84
N LEU A 131 26.09 66.77 -0.71
CA LEU A 131 25.94 65.92 0.47
C LEU A 131 27.07 64.89 0.60
N LEU A 132 27.29 64.12 -0.46
CA LEU A 132 28.29 63.05 -0.50
C LEU A 132 29.70 63.64 -0.72
N TRP A 133 29.92 64.37 -1.81
CA TRP A 133 31.25 64.84 -2.25
C TRP A 133 31.65 66.24 -1.80
N GLY A 134 30.75 67.01 -1.17
CA GLY A 134 31.06 68.35 -0.67
C GLY A 134 31.28 69.40 -1.76
N ALA A 135 30.66 69.23 -2.93
CA ALA A 135 30.63 70.23 -4.01
C ALA A 135 29.94 71.54 -3.57
N ALA A 136 30.02 72.60 -4.40
CA ALA A 136 29.33 73.87 -4.12
C ALA A 136 27.81 73.67 -3.96
N ARG A 137 27.17 74.41 -3.04
CA ARG A 137 25.73 74.34 -2.82
C ARG A 137 25.01 74.82 -4.08
N PRO A 138 24.07 74.05 -4.66
CA PRO A 138 23.33 74.47 -5.84
C PRO A 138 22.52 75.74 -5.55
N THR A 139 22.40 76.61 -6.56
CA THR A 139 21.65 77.88 -6.48
C THR A 139 20.15 77.62 -6.29
N PRO A 140 19.44 78.46 -5.51
CA PRO A 140 18.00 78.30 -5.31
C PRO A 140 17.22 78.72 -6.57
N GLU A 141 16.45 77.78 -7.15
CA GLU A 141 15.52 78.04 -8.26
C GLU A 141 14.08 78.28 -7.77
N PRO A 142 13.27 79.08 -8.48
CA PRO A 142 11.84 79.20 -8.21
C PRO A 142 11.15 77.82 -8.35
N ARG A 143 10.28 77.47 -7.40
CA ARG A 143 9.69 76.12 -7.25
C ARG A 143 10.71 74.98 -7.03
N GLY A 144 11.90 75.27 -6.52
CA GLY A 144 12.98 74.29 -6.29
C GLY A 144 12.60 73.07 -5.41
N ARG A 145 11.68 73.22 -4.44
CA ARG A 145 11.19 72.08 -3.62
C ARG A 145 10.39 71.07 -4.44
N PHE A 146 9.56 71.55 -5.37
CA PHE A 146 8.79 70.70 -6.29
C PHE A 146 9.73 70.00 -7.27
N LEU A 147 10.70 70.72 -7.85
CA LEU A 147 11.72 70.15 -8.73
C LEU A 147 12.57 69.09 -8.04
N LEU A 148 12.95 69.30 -6.78
CA LEU A 148 13.68 68.32 -5.97
C LEU A 148 12.83 67.07 -5.69
N GLY A 149 11.59 67.25 -5.25
CA GLY A 149 10.66 66.15 -4.99
C GLY A 149 10.40 65.33 -6.25
N PHE A 150 10.04 65.97 -7.35
CA PHE A 150 9.83 65.34 -8.65
C PHE A 150 11.08 64.67 -9.19
N GLY A 151 12.25 65.31 -9.05
CA GLY A 151 13.53 64.74 -9.49
C GLY A 151 13.90 63.48 -8.72
N MET A 152 13.71 63.48 -7.39
CA MET A 152 13.99 62.30 -6.55
C MET A 152 13.04 61.15 -6.87
N THR A 153 11.73 61.42 -6.96
CA THR A 153 10.73 60.40 -7.29
C THR A 153 10.89 59.88 -8.71
N SER A 154 11.11 60.75 -9.70
CA SER A 154 11.38 60.33 -11.09
C SER A 154 12.68 59.54 -11.21
N TRP A 155 13.72 59.89 -10.44
CA TRP A 155 14.99 59.16 -10.45
C TRP A 155 14.86 57.77 -9.83
N LEU A 156 14.25 57.67 -8.64
CA LEU A 156 13.97 56.40 -7.97
C LEU A 156 13.05 55.51 -8.81
N TYR A 157 11.99 56.07 -9.38
CA TYR A 157 11.07 55.35 -10.26
C TYR A 157 11.76 54.87 -11.53
N SER A 158 12.59 55.72 -12.16
CA SER A 158 13.37 55.33 -13.34
C SER A 158 14.34 54.18 -13.04
N LEU A 159 14.97 54.17 -11.85
CA LEU A 159 15.87 53.10 -11.42
C LEU A 159 15.08 51.82 -11.13
N PHE A 160 13.97 51.92 -10.39
CA PHE A 160 13.08 50.80 -10.11
C PHE A 160 12.56 50.16 -11.39
N PHE A 161 12.06 50.97 -12.33
CA PHE A 161 11.53 50.49 -13.60
C PHE A 161 12.61 49.83 -14.47
N LEU A 162 13.82 50.41 -14.51
CA LEU A 162 14.95 49.80 -15.20
C LEU A 162 15.36 48.46 -14.56
N CYS A 163 15.42 48.38 -13.22
CA CYS A 163 15.70 47.13 -12.50
C CYS A 163 14.62 46.07 -12.75
N LEU A 164 13.34 46.48 -12.75
CA LEU A 164 12.20 45.61 -13.07
C LEU A 164 12.32 45.07 -14.49
N MET A 165 12.64 45.93 -15.46
CA MET A 165 12.84 45.56 -16.86
C MET A 165 14.02 44.59 -17.03
N LEU A 166 15.18 44.89 -16.44
CA LEU A 166 16.36 44.02 -16.49
C LEU A 166 16.10 42.66 -15.82
N ALA A 167 15.39 42.65 -14.69
CA ALA A 167 15.00 41.41 -14.01
C ALA A 167 13.98 40.60 -14.82
N GLY A 168 13.00 41.26 -15.45
CA GLY A 168 12.03 40.62 -16.35
C GLY A 168 12.70 40.04 -17.59
N MET A 169 13.59 40.81 -18.23
CA MET A 169 14.38 40.38 -19.38
C MET A 169 15.30 39.20 -19.02
N GLY A 170 15.96 39.27 -17.87
CA GLY A 170 16.75 38.15 -17.33
C GLY A 170 15.90 36.90 -17.13
N ARG A 171 14.70 37.01 -16.52
CA ARG A 171 13.79 35.86 -16.36
C ARG A 171 13.30 35.28 -17.68
N LEU A 172 13.10 36.10 -18.70
CA LEU A 172 12.60 35.65 -20.01
C LEU A 172 13.69 34.97 -20.86
N LEU A 173 14.91 35.51 -20.84
CA LEU A 173 16.05 35.01 -21.64
C LEU A 173 16.79 33.84 -20.98
N ASN A 174 16.89 33.81 -19.65
CA ASN A 174 17.63 32.79 -18.90
C ASN A 174 17.19 31.33 -19.19
N PRO A 175 15.88 30.98 -19.27
CA PRO A 175 15.48 29.60 -19.56
C PRO A 175 15.75 29.14 -21.00
N ARG A 176 16.13 30.03 -21.93
CA ARG A 176 16.38 29.67 -23.35
C ARG A 176 17.84 29.80 -23.79
N LEU A 177 18.63 30.70 -23.20
CA LEU A 177 19.97 31.05 -23.67
C LEU A 177 21.06 30.96 -22.58
N GLY A 178 20.71 30.55 -21.35
CA GLY A 178 21.65 30.23 -20.27
C GLY A 178 22.68 31.35 -19.96
N PRO A 179 23.99 31.06 -19.93
CA PRO A 179 25.02 32.01 -19.51
C PRO A 179 25.15 33.24 -20.43
N ILE A 180 24.78 33.10 -21.71
CA ILE A 180 24.79 34.21 -22.68
C ILE A 180 23.75 35.26 -22.30
N ALA A 181 22.57 34.85 -21.84
CA ALA A 181 21.54 35.76 -21.36
C ALA A 181 21.98 36.55 -20.12
N ILE A 182 22.69 35.89 -19.20
CA ILE A 182 23.22 36.52 -18.00
C ILE A 182 24.33 37.50 -18.37
N GLY A 183 25.27 37.10 -19.24
CA GLY A 183 26.33 37.97 -19.76
C GLY A 183 25.77 39.20 -20.46
N PHE A 184 24.77 39.03 -21.32
CA PHE A 184 24.08 40.13 -21.99
C PHE A 184 23.34 41.05 -20.99
N THR A 185 22.62 40.47 -20.02
CA THR A 185 21.91 41.26 -18.99
C THR A 185 22.89 42.04 -18.10
N LEU A 186 24.01 41.43 -17.72
CA LEU A 186 25.08 42.09 -16.97
C LEU A 186 25.74 43.20 -17.79
N PHE A 187 26.08 42.93 -19.06
CA PHE A 187 26.62 43.93 -19.98
C PHE A 187 25.68 45.12 -20.16
N MET A 188 24.39 44.88 -20.35
CA MET A 188 23.38 45.93 -20.49
C MET A 188 23.15 46.69 -19.19
N SER A 189 23.20 46.01 -18.04
CA SER A 189 23.14 46.67 -16.73
C SER A 189 24.35 47.58 -16.52
N MET A 190 25.55 47.12 -16.89
CA MET A 190 26.79 47.87 -16.81
C MET A 190 26.75 49.09 -17.74
N MET A 191 26.30 48.93 -18.99
CA MET A 191 26.11 50.05 -19.92
C MET A 191 25.09 51.07 -19.41
N SER A 192 23.96 50.60 -18.86
CA SER A 192 22.89 51.48 -18.35
C SER A 192 23.33 52.27 -17.12
N VAL A 193 24.04 51.63 -16.19
CA VAL A 193 24.67 52.28 -15.04
C VAL A 193 25.75 53.24 -15.51
N ARG A 194 26.63 52.83 -16.43
CA ARG A 194 27.68 53.69 -16.97
C ARG A 194 27.11 54.92 -17.68
N TYR A 195 26.02 54.80 -18.44
CA TYR A 195 25.36 55.90 -19.13
C TYR A 195 24.69 56.88 -18.16
N ARG A 196 23.98 56.36 -17.14
CA ARG A 196 23.22 57.18 -16.17
C ARG A 196 24.10 57.82 -15.10
N PHE A 197 25.22 57.17 -14.74
CA PHE A 197 26.22 57.70 -13.81
C PHE A 197 27.41 58.38 -14.53
N ARG A 198 27.31 58.59 -15.86
CA ARG A 198 28.32 59.32 -16.65
C ARG A 198 28.43 60.74 -16.10
N GLY A 199 29.56 61.05 -15.49
CA GLY A 199 29.84 62.37 -14.88
C GLY A 199 29.64 62.48 -13.36
N ILE A 200 29.30 61.39 -12.65
CA ILE A 200 29.25 61.40 -11.16
C ILE A 200 30.64 61.18 -10.54
N PHE A 201 31.50 60.41 -11.21
CA PHE A 201 32.81 60.00 -10.67
C PHE A 201 34.01 60.66 -11.35
N ALA A 202 33.79 61.52 -12.36
CA ALA A 202 34.87 62.13 -13.12
C ALA A 202 35.58 63.22 -12.28
N GLY A 203 36.66 62.86 -11.59
CA GLY A 203 37.57 63.79 -10.89
C GLY A 203 37.08 64.36 -9.54
N GLU A 204 35.86 64.04 -9.10
CA GLU A 204 35.26 64.59 -7.86
C GLU A 204 35.62 63.78 -6.59
N VAL A 205 35.83 62.46 -6.69
CA VAL A 205 36.28 61.59 -5.57
C VAL A 205 37.68 61.99 -5.10
N THR A 206 38.58 62.26 -6.04
CA THR A 206 39.93 62.75 -5.78
C THR A 206 39.93 64.12 -5.12
N LYS A 207 39.00 65.03 -5.50
CA LYS A 207 38.80 66.31 -4.79
C LYS A 207 38.27 66.10 -3.36
N MET A 208 37.36 65.15 -3.14
CA MET A 208 36.78 64.85 -1.80
C MET A 208 37.84 64.30 -0.83
N ILE A 209 38.68 63.35 -1.27
CA ILE A 209 39.76 62.75 -0.47
C ILE A 209 40.81 63.78 -0.07
N ARG A 210 41.16 64.70 -0.98
CA ARG A 210 42.24 65.68 -0.76
C ARG A 210 41.77 66.89 0.06
N MET A 211 40.56 67.40 -0.17
CA MET A 211 40.11 68.69 0.40
C MET A 211 39.20 68.59 1.63
N ARG A 212 38.57 67.44 1.93
CA ARG A 212 37.58 67.33 3.04
C ARG A 212 37.76 66.09 3.94
N ARG A 213 38.95 65.97 4.56
CA ARG A 213 39.40 64.85 5.42
C ARG A 213 38.47 64.44 6.57
N LYS A 214 37.69 65.36 7.15
CA LYS A 214 36.74 65.03 8.24
C LYS A 214 35.56 64.16 7.77
N ARG A 215 35.05 64.40 6.56
CA ARG A 215 33.94 63.60 6.00
C ARG A 215 34.42 62.23 5.55
N THR A 216 35.64 62.12 5.01
CA THR A 216 36.23 60.82 4.66
C THR A 216 36.49 59.95 5.87
N ALA A 217 36.85 60.53 7.02
CA ALA A 217 36.99 59.80 8.28
C ALA A 217 35.64 59.22 8.77
N VAL A 218 34.54 59.96 8.64
CA VAL A 218 33.19 59.45 8.99
C VAL A 218 32.76 58.32 8.05
N TRP A 219 33.04 58.43 6.75
CA TRP A 219 32.78 57.34 5.79
C TRP A 219 33.65 56.11 6.05
N ALA A 220 34.92 56.30 6.40
CA ALA A 220 35.83 55.21 6.76
C ALA A 220 35.41 54.52 8.07
N LEU A 221 34.96 55.29 9.07
CA LEU A 221 34.41 54.76 10.31
C LEU A 221 33.10 54.01 10.06
N GLY A 222 32.19 54.57 9.24
CA GLY A 222 30.95 53.92 8.84
C GLY A 222 31.19 52.59 8.10
N LEU A 223 32.09 52.56 7.10
CA LEU A 223 32.49 51.32 6.44
C LEU A 223 33.19 50.34 7.39
N GLY A 224 33.96 50.84 8.36
CA GLY A 224 34.67 50.03 9.37
C GLY A 224 33.77 49.44 10.45
N THR A 225 32.64 50.08 10.79
CA THR A 225 31.66 49.54 11.76
C THR A 225 30.82 48.38 11.21
N LEU A 226 30.62 48.34 9.89
CA LEU A 226 29.84 47.30 9.22
C LEU A 226 30.37 45.87 9.47
N PRO A 227 31.68 45.56 9.32
CA PRO A 227 32.21 44.24 9.65
C PRO A 227 32.11 43.87 11.13
N ILE A 228 32.14 44.85 12.06
CA ILE A 228 31.96 44.61 13.50
C ILE A 228 30.51 44.17 13.81
N VAL A 229 29.52 44.83 13.20
CA VAL A 229 28.12 44.43 13.33
C VAL A 229 27.87 43.04 12.74
N LEU A 230 28.55 42.70 11.64
CA LEU A 230 28.43 41.39 11.01
C LEU A 230 29.02 40.25 11.85
N THR A 231 30.04 40.50 12.68
CA THR A 231 30.67 39.46 13.53
C THR A 231 30.05 39.36 14.92
N LEU A 232 29.65 40.47 15.55
CA LEU A 232 29.08 40.49 16.90
C LEU A 232 27.55 40.31 16.91
N GLY A 233 26.85 40.70 15.85
CA GLY A 233 25.41 40.52 15.73
C GLY A 233 25.04 39.04 15.62
N ARG A 234 24.60 38.43 16.72
CA ARG A 234 24.09 37.05 16.75
C ARG A 234 22.59 37.04 16.52
N VAL A 235 22.15 36.29 15.50
CA VAL A 235 20.73 36.14 15.16
C VAL A 235 20.33 34.67 15.33
N GLU A 236 19.15 34.45 15.88
CA GLU A 236 18.53 33.13 16.01
C GLU A 236 18.17 32.59 14.62
N GLN A 237 18.79 31.49 14.22
CA GLN A 237 18.45 30.85 12.95
C GLN A 237 17.18 30.03 13.08
N ARG A 238 16.29 30.20 12.10
CA ARG A 238 15.02 29.49 12.01
C ARG A 238 14.93 28.82 10.64
N VAL A 239 14.68 27.52 10.65
CA VAL A 239 14.35 26.77 9.44
C VAL A 239 12.84 26.60 9.41
N GLY A 240 12.22 27.05 8.32
CA GLY A 240 10.78 27.03 8.14
C GLY A 240 10.38 25.94 7.16
N GLY A 241 9.30 25.23 7.48
CA GLY A 241 8.75 24.18 6.61
C GLY A 241 7.26 24.11 6.77
N SER A 242 6.55 23.70 5.72
CA SER A 242 5.15 23.34 5.83
C SER A 242 5.07 22.01 6.59
N PHE A 243 4.05 21.82 7.44
CA PHE A 243 3.87 20.56 8.16
C PHE A 243 2.47 19.98 8.00
N GLN A 244 2.37 18.68 8.23
CA GLN A 244 1.12 17.93 8.32
C GLN A 244 1.10 17.10 9.62
N LEU A 245 -0.03 17.08 10.31
CA LEU A 245 -0.22 16.25 11.51
C LEU A 245 -0.58 14.81 11.13
N ARG A 246 0.02 13.86 11.85
CA ARG A 246 -0.21 12.43 11.68
C ARG A 246 -0.37 11.74 13.03
N PRO A 247 -1.09 10.62 13.07
CA PRO A 247 -1.16 9.83 14.29
C PRO A 247 0.18 9.11 14.50
N ALA A 248 0.61 8.98 15.75
CA ALA A 248 1.76 8.15 16.10
C ALA A 248 1.48 6.66 15.81
N THR A 249 0.22 6.22 15.93
CA THR A 249 -0.19 4.83 15.68
C THR A 249 -1.45 4.81 14.83
N ARG A 250 -1.37 4.10 13.71
CA ARG A 250 -2.47 3.82 12.79
C ARG A 250 -2.55 2.32 12.54
N ALA A 251 -3.75 1.77 12.67
CA ALA A 251 -4.05 0.40 12.30
C ALA A 251 -5.01 0.40 11.10
N ALA A 252 -4.56 -0.15 9.98
CA ALA A 252 -5.43 -0.39 8.84
C ALA A 252 -6.09 -1.78 9.01
N LEU A 253 -7.39 -1.79 9.27
CA LEU A 253 -8.20 -3.00 9.36
C LEU A 253 -8.45 -3.52 7.96
N ARG A 254 -8.04 -4.76 7.71
CA ARG A 254 -8.18 -5.43 6.42
C ARG A 254 -9.09 -6.64 6.56
N ALA A 255 -9.73 -7.03 5.47
CA ALA A 255 -10.54 -8.23 5.41
C ALA A 255 -9.64 -9.47 5.56
N PRO A 256 -9.80 -10.28 6.62
CA PRO A 256 -9.00 -11.49 6.80
C PRO A 256 -9.47 -12.64 5.91
N VAL A 257 -10.69 -12.54 5.37
CA VAL A 257 -11.32 -13.50 4.44
C VAL A 257 -12.15 -12.74 3.42
N ALA A 258 -12.29 -13.29 2.22
CA ALA A 258 -13.12 -12.69 1.18
C ALA A 258 -14.62 -12.86 1.52
N GLY A 259 -15.39 -11.78 1.45
CA GLY A 259 -16.82 -11.79 1.81
C GLY A 259 -17.50 -10.44 1.63
N PHE A 260 -18.80 -10.39 1.89
CA PHE A 260 -19.60 -9.17 1.83
C PHE A 260 -19.63 -8.48 3.19
N LEU A 261 -19.60 -7.15 3.21
CA LEU A 261 -19.76 -6.39 4.45
C LEU A 261 -21.23 -6.41 4.88
N LYS A 262 -21.58 -7.11 5.95
CA LYS A 262 -22.98 -7.27 6.40
C LYS A 262 -23.43 -6.14 7.32
N GLU A 263 -22.62 -5.88 8.35
CA GLU A 263 -22.93 -4.91 9.39
C GLU A 263 -21.67 -4.13 9.75
N VAL A 264 -21.85 -2.85 10.04
CA VAL A 264 -20.80 -1.95 10.52
C VAL A 264 -21.30 -1.31 11.81
N ALA A 265 -20.54 -1.46 12.90
CA ALA A 265 -20.92 -1.02 14.24
C ALA A 265 -20.47 0.42 14.57
N CYS A 266 -19.54 0.98 13.81
CA CYS A 266 -18.98 2.31 14.03
C CYS A 266 -18.86 3.09 12.72
N ASP A 267 -19.01 4.40 12.79
CA ASP A 267 -18.91 5.29 11.64
C ASP A 267 -17.70 6.22 11.73
N GLU A 268 -17.49 7.01 10.67
CA GLU A 268 -16.46 8.03 10.65
C GLU A 268 -16.57 8.97 11.87
N GLY A 269 -15.48 9.10 12.64
CA GLY A 269 -15.43 9.94 13.83
C GLY A 269 -15.76 9.25 15.16
N ASP A 270 -16.29 8.02 15.13
CA ASP A 270 -16.56 7.27 16.36
C ASP A 270 -15.26 6.80 17.03
N ARG A 271 -15.27 6.78 18.36
CA ARG A 271 -14.18 6.20 19.17
C ARG A 271 -14.37 4.70 19.27
N ALA A 272 -13.39 3.94 18.79
CA ALA A 272 -13.31 2.49 18.94
C ALA A 272 -12.27 2.13 20.01
N SER A 273 -12.66 1.29 20.97
CA SER A 273 -11.73 0.71 21.95
C SER A 273 -11.03 -0.52 21.37
N ALA A 274 -9.84 -0.87 21.87
CA ALA A 274 -9.19 -2.13 21.53
C ALA A 274 -10.11 -3.33 21.85
N GLY A 275 -10.30 -4.23 20.88
CA GLY A 275 -11.21 -5.37 20.94
C GLY A 275 -12.67 -5.05 20.58
N GLN A 276 -13.04 -3.78 20.39
CA GLN A 276 -14.41 -3.41 20.02
C GLN A 276 -14.74 -3.89 18.60
N LEU A 277 -15.96 -4.39 18.41
CA LEU A 277 -16.50 -4.76 17.11
C LEU A 277 -16.56 -3.53 16.19
N VAL A 278 -15.98 -3.66 15.00
CA VAL A 278 -15.99 -2.62 13.97
C VAL A 278 -16.91 -2.99 12.83
N ALA A 279 -16.76 -4.21 12.31
CA ALA A 279 -17.57 -4.72 11.22
C ALA A 279 -17.74 -6.24 11.29
N ARG A 280 -18.80 -6.73 10.65
CA ARG A 280 -19.06 -8.14 10.45
C ARG A 280 -19.14 -8.43 8.96
N LEU A 281 -18.35 -9.39 8.51
CA LEU A 281 -18.41 -9.94 7.16
C LEU A 281 -19.44 -11.07 7.10
N GLU A 282 -19.98 -11.29 5.92
CA GLU A 282 -20.83 -12.41 5.57
C GLU A 282 -20.27 -13.11 4.35
N VAL A 283 -20.02 -14.41 4.51
CA VAL A 283 -19.65 -15.29 3.41
C VAL A 283 -20.88 -16.13 3.10
N PRO A 284 -21.48 -15.96 1.90
CA PRO A 284 -22.56 -16.83 1.44
C PRO A 284 -22.16 -18.30 1.57
N ASP A 285 -23.11 -19.14 1.94
CA ASP A 285 -22.96 -20.59 2.12
C ASP A 285 -22.09 -21.07 3.30
N LEU A 286 -21.37 -20.20 4.02
CA LEU A 286 -20.48 -20.66 5.10
C LEU A 286 -21.25 -21.42 6.19
N THR A 287 -22.41 -20.91 6.59
CA THR A 287 -23.29 -21.56 7.58
C THR A 287 -23.78 -22.93 7.10
N SER A 288 -24.21 -23.02 5.84
CA SER A 288 -24.65 -24.27 5.21
C SER A 288 -23.52 -25.30 5.13
N ARG A 289 -22.31 -24.88 4.73
CA ARG A 289 -21.12 -25.73 4.68
C ARG A 289 -20.72 -26.25 6.06
N LEU A 290 -20.76 -25.38 7.07
CA LEU A 290 -20.44 -25.73 8.46
C LEU A 290 -21.48 -26.73 9.01
N ALA A 291 -22.77 -26.52 8.70
CA ALA A 291 -23.83 -27.47 9.05
C ALA A 291 -23.65 -28.84 8.37
N GLN A 292 -23.28 -28.86 7.08
CA GLN A 292 -22.98 -30.09 6.34
C GLN A 292 -21.80 -30.85 6.96
N LYS A 293 -20.70 -30.15 7.26
CA LYS A 293 -19.51 -30.77 7.87
C LYS A 293 -19.74 -31.23 9.31
N HIS A 294 -20.58 -30.53 10.08
CA HIS A 294 -21.03 -31.05 11.37
C HIS A 294 -21.87 -32.32 11.24
N ALA A 295 -22.70 -32.45 10.20
CA ALA A 295 -23.46 -33.68 9.94
C ALA A 295 -22.51 -34.84 9.58
N GLU A 296 -21.54 -34.60 8.69
CA GLU A 296 -20.51 -35.57 8.31
C GLU A 296 -19.68 -36.02 9.53
N ARG A 297 -19.32 -35.09 10.43
CA ARG A 297 -18.64 -35.42 11.70
C ARG A 297 -19.50 -36.36 12.56
N ARG A 298 -20.82 -36.11 12.65
CA ARG A 298 -21.73 -36.96 13.42
C ARG A 298 -21.83 -38.36 12.82
N GLU A 299 -21.87 -38.46 11.50
CA GLU A 299 -21.88 -39.74 10.78
C GLU A 299 -20.58 -40.52 11.00
N ALA A 300 -19.42 -39.89 10.78
CA ALA A 300 -18.10 -40.49 10.99
C ALA A 300 -17.93 -40.98 12.44
N ARG A 301 -18.37 -40.18 13.42
CA ARG A 301 -18.33 -40.54 14.84
C ARG A 301 -19.25 -41.71 15.16
N ALA A 302 -20.45 -41.77 14.57
CA ALA A 302 -21.37 -42.89 14.75
C ALA A 302 -20.80 -44.19 14.15
N LYS A 303 -20.19 -44.10 12.96
CA LYS A 303 -19.52 -45.23 12.30
C LYS A 303 -18.35 -45.76 13.12
N LEU A 304 -17.49 -44.88 13.62
CA LEU A 304 -16.40 -45.26 14.52
C LEU A 304 -16.93 -45.96 15.77
N ARG A 305 -17.96 -45.40 16.42
CA ARG A 305 -18.57 -46.00 17.61
C ARG A 305 -19.12 -47.41 17.34
N LEU A 306 -19.71 -47.63 16.16
CA LEU A 306 -20.20 -48.94 15.75
C LEU A 306 -19.06 -49.95 15.59
N LEU A 307 -17.94 -49.54 15.01
CA LEU A 307 -16.74 -50.38 14.87
C LEU A 307 -16.06 -50.66 16.22
N GLU A 308 -16.06 -49.70 17.15
CA GLU A 308 -15.47 -49.89 18.49
C GLU A 308 -16.28 -50.82 19.39
N ILE A 309 -17.61 -50.85 19.25
CA ILE A 309 -18.48 -51.78 19.99
C ILE A 309 -18.37 -53.21 19.43
N GLY A 310 -18.09 -53.35 18.13
CA GLY A 310 -17.93 -54.65 17.49
C GLY A 310 -19.24 -55.45 17.34
N PRO A 311 -19.16 -56.78 17.20
CA PRO A 311 -20.35 -57.62 17.05
C PRO A 311 -21.21 -57.63 18.31
N ARG A 312 -22.54 -57.70 18.11
CA ARG A 312 -23.50 -57.70 19.22
C ARG A 312 -23.23 -58.88 20.15
N PRO A 313 -23.30 -58.69 21.48
CA PRO A 313 -23.05 -59.76 22.46
C PRO A 313 -24.03 -60.93 22.29
N GLU A 314 -25.25 -60.66 21.81
CA GLU A 314 -26.25 -61.68 21.49
C GLU A 314 -25.79 -62.66 20.40
N VAL A 315 -25.10 -62.16 19.37
CA VAL A 315 -24.59 -62.96 18.25
C VAL A 315 -23.42 -63.84 18.71
N VAL A 316 -22.51 -63.28 19.51
CA VAL A 316 -21.40 -64.04 20.11
C VAL A 316 -21.94 -65.14 21.02
N ALA A 317 -22.94 -64.82 21.85
CA ALA A 317 -23.57 -65.79 22.73
C ALA A 317 -24.31 -66.90 21.95
N GLU A 318 -24.98 -66.56 20.85
CA GLU A 318 -25.59 -67.55 19.97
C GLU A 318 -24.54 -68.49 19.36
N GLN A 319 -23.42 -67.94 18.89
CA GLN A 319 -22.36 -68.73 18.28
C GLN A 319 -21.67 -69.64 19.31
N ARG A 320 -21.45 -69.17 20.55
CA ARG A 320 -20.97 -70.01 21.65
C ARG A 320 -21.89 -71.22 21.87
N ARG A 321 -23.21 -71.02 21.87
CA ARG A 321 -24.19 -72.12 21.95
C ARG A 321 -24.14 -73.08 20.77
N ARG A 322 -23.69 -72.65 19.58
CA ARG A 322 -23.48 -73.55 18.43
C ARG A 322 -22.21 -74.39 18.61
N VAL A 323 -21.12 -73.78 19.08
CA VAL A 323 -19.88 -74.48 19.43
C VAL A 323 -20.12 -75.52 20.53
N ASP A 324 -20.87 -75.18 21.58
CA ASP A 324 -21.19 -76.11 22.66
C ASP A 324 -22.00 -77.31 22.16
N ARG A 325 -23.00 -77.07 21.29
CA ARG A 325 -23.77 -78.14 20.64
C ARG A 325 -22.89 -79.02 19.75
N ALA A 326 -22.05 -78.42 18.91
CA ALA A 326 -21.14 -79.16 18.04
C ALA A 326 -20.14 -80.00 18.86
N LYS A 327 -19.68 -79.47 20.00
CA LYS A 327 -18.78 -80.18 20.93
C LYS A 327 -19.48 -81.39 21.54
N ALA A 328 -20.71 -81.24 22.02
CA ALA A 328 -21.50 -82.35 22.55
C ALA A 328 -21.71 -83.48 21.50
N TRP A 329 -21.99 -83.12 20.24
CA TRP A 329 -22.10 -84.10 19.15
C TRP A 329 -20.78 -84.81 18.85
N TRP A 330 -19.65 -84.09 18.89
CA TRP A 330 -18.33 -84.69 18.72
C TRP A 330 -17.98 -85.66 19.86
N GLU A 331 -18.29 -85.30 21.11
CA GLU A 331 -18.11 -86.17 22.28
C GLU A 331 -18.96 -87.44 22.17
N LEU A 332 -20.22 -87.31 21.72
CA LEU A 332 -21.09 -88.47 21.47
C LEU A 332 -20.51 -89.38 20.37
N ALA A 333 -20.06 -88.81 19.24
CA ALA A 333 -19.45 -89.59 18.15
C ALA A 333 -18.17 -90.31 18.60
N GLN A 334 -17.40 -89.71 19.52
CA GLN A 334 -16.22 -90.33 20.10
C GLN A 334 -16.59 -91.54 20.97
N GLN A 335 -17.64 -91.42 21.78
CA GLN A 335 -18.17 -92.53 22.57
C GLN A 335 -18.75 -93.64 21.69
N ASP A 336 -19.46 -93.28 20.61
CA ASP A 336 -20.00 -94.24 19.64
C ASP A 336 -18.91 -95.02 18.92
N LEU A 337 -17.83 -94.35 18.51
CA LEU A 337 -16.67 -95.01 17.94
C LEU A 337 -16.02 -95.99 18.94
N ALA A 338 -15.88 -95.59 20.20
CA ALA A 338 -15.34 -96.47 21.24
C ALA A 338 -16.20 -97.72 21.44
N ARG A 339 -17.54 -97.56 21.52
CA ARG A 339 -18.50 -98.66 21.61
C ARG A 339 -18.44 -99.56 20.37
N THR A 340 -18.36 -98.98 19.18
CA THR A 340 -18.31 -99.72 17.90
C THR A 340 -17.00 -100.50 17.78
N ARG A 341 -15.87 -99.91 18.17
CA ARG A 341 -14.57 -100.60 18.21
C ARG A 341 -14.59 -101.80 19.15
N GLN A 342 -15.18 -101.64 20.33
CA GLN A 342 -15.29 -102.74 21.29
C GLN A 342 -16.18 -103.86 20.75
N ALA A 343 -17.38 -103.54 20.24
CA ALA A 343 -18.27 -104.54 19.65
C ALA A 343 -17.64 -105.27 18.45
N HIS A 344 -16.89 -104.54 17.61
CA HIS A 344 -16.17 -105.11 16.48
C HIS A 344 -15.05 -106.06 16.93
N GLN A 345 -14.29 -105.70 17.97
CA GLN A 345 -13.28 -106.57 18.57
C GLN A 345 -13.92 -107.84 19.15
N ASP A 346 -15.04 -107.72 19.85
CA ASP A 346 -15.77 -108.85 20.41
C ASP A 346 -16.31 -109.78 19.30
N GLU A 347 -16.79 -109.24 18.18
CA GLU A 347 -17.25 -110.02 17.02
C GLU A 347 -16.11 -110.77 16.33
N LEU A 348 -14.96 -110.12 16.14
CA LEU A 348 -13.76 -110.78 15.59
C LEU A 348 -13.29 -111.92 16.50
N ALA A 349 -13.30 -111.74 17.82
CA ALA A 349 -12.95 -112.78 18.78
C ALA A 349 -13.92 -113.99 18.70
N ARG A 350 -15.23 -113.74 18.50
CA ARG A 350 -16.22 -114.82 18.27
C ARG A 350 -15.94 -115.59 16.99
N LEU A 351 -15.63 -114.89 15.89
CA LEU A 351 -15.29 -115.51 14.61
C LEU A 351 -13.97 -116.29 14.69
N ASP A 352 -12.97 -115.79 15.43
CA ASP A 352 -11.72 -116.50 15.70
C ASP A 352 -11.97 -117.81 16.45
N HIS A 353 -12.89 -117.79 17.42
CA HIS A 353 -13.31 -119.02 18.11
C HIS A 353 -14.01 -120.01 17.17
N GLN A 354 -14.91 -119.55 16.29
CA GLN A 354 -15.57 -120.40 15.28
C GLN A 354 -14.57 -121.00 14.28
N ILE A 355 -13.60 -120.21 13.81
CA ILE A 355 -12.52 -120.70 12.94
C ILE A 355 -11.70 -121.78 13.66
N ALA A 356 -11.39 -121.59 14.95
CA ALA A 356 -10.68 -122.60 15.74
C ALA A 356 -11.49 -123.90 15.87
N GLN A 357 -12.82 -123.81 16.08
CA GLN A 357 -13.73 -124.97 16.12
C GLN A 357 -13.75 -125.72 14.78
N HIS A 358 -14.01 -125.01 13.67
CA HIS A 358 -14.04 -125.63 12.33
C HIS A 358 -12.67 -126.18 11.91
N ARG A 359 -11.57 -125.56 12.36
CA ARG A 359 -10.23 -126.08 12.13
C ARG A 359 -9.99 -127.40 12.84
N ALA A 360 -10.41 -127.51 14.11
CA ALA A 360 -10.32 -128.77 14.85
C ALA A 360 -11.17 -129.88 14.22
N GLU A 361 -12.37 -129.57 13.72
CA GLU A 361 -13.23 -130.50 12.98
C GLU A 361 -12.59 -130.95 11.65
N LEU A 362 -11.98 -130.01 10.92
CA LEU A 362 -11.24 -130.33 9.70
C LEU A 362 -10.05 -131.25 9.99
N ASP A 363 -9.28 -130.97 11.05
CA ASP A 363 -8.15 -131.80 11.45
C ASP A 363 -8.62 -133.23 11.79
N PHE A 364 -9.76 -133.36 12.49
CA PHE A 364 -10.39 -134.66 12.80
C PHE A 364 -10.81 -135.42 11.52
N THR A 365 -11.53 -134.77 10.60
CA THR A 365 -11.98 -135.38 9.34
C THR A 365 -10.82 -135.69 8.39
N THR A 366 -9.74 -134.90 8.42
CA THR A 366 -8.51 -135.17 7.66
C THR A 366 -7.86 -136.47 8.12
N ILE A 367 -7.73 -136.67 9.44
CA ILE A 367 -7.20 -137.92 10.01
C ILE A 367 -8.10 -139.10 9.65
N ALA A 368 -9.44 -138.93 9.68
CA ALA A 368 -10.40 -139.96 9.31
C ALA A 368 -10.30 -140.34 7.83
N LEU A 369 -10.20 -139.35 6.93
CA LEU A 369 -10.02 -139.54 5.49
C LEU A 369 -8.69 -140.23 5.17
N GLU A 370 -7.57 -139.80 5.78
CA GLU A 370 -6.26 -140.45 5.59
C GLU A 370 -6.27 -141.90 6.05
N ARG A 371 -6.93 -142.18 7.18
CA ARG A 371 -7.12 -143.54 7.68
C ARG A 371 -7.97 -144.37 6.70
N SER A 372 -9.09 -143.83 6.23
CA SER A 372 -9.97 -144.48 5.25
C SER A 372 -9.25 -144.75 3.92
N ARG A 373 -8.43 -143.81 3.44
CA ARG A 373 -7.56 -143.97 2.25
C ARG A 373 -6.61 -145.16 2.39
N LYS A 374 -5.88 -145.23 3.51
CA LYS A 374 -4.95 -146.34 3.80
C LYS A 374 -5.65 -147.70 3.88
N LEU A 375 -6.90 -147.74 4.37
CA LEU A 375 -7.70 -148.97 4.45
C LEU A 375 -8.27 -149.37 3.09
N ARG A 376 -8.70 -148.41 2.27
CA ARG A 376 -9.16 -148.64 0.89
C ARG A 376 -8.04 -149.21 0.02
N ASP A 377 -6.83 -148.65 0.11
CA ASP A 377 -5.67 -149.12 -0.65
C ASP A 377 -5.27 -150.57 -0.27
N LYS A 378 -5.70 -151.05 0.92
CA LYS A 378 -5.55 -152.43 1.40
C LYS A 378 -6.79 -153.32 1.15
N GLY A 379 -7.83 -152.80 0.50
CA GLY A 379 -9.07 -153.52 0.18
C GLY A 379 -10.06 -153.72 1.34
N ALA A 380 -9.88 -153.03 2.48
CA ALA A 380 -10.66 -153.27 3.70
C ALA A 380 -11.94 -152.41 3.86
N VAL A 381 -12.17 -151.44 2.97
CA VAL A 381 -13.30 -150.48 3.02
C VAL A 381 -13.91 -150.31 1.63
N SER A 382 -15.23 -150.12 1.53
CA SER A 382 -15.93 -149.94 0.25
C SER A 382 -15.66 -148.56 -0.39
N HIS A 383 -15.81 -148.45 -1.72
CA HIS A 383 -15.63 -147.17 -2.41
C HIS A 383 -16.62 -146.09 -1.92
N GLU A 384 -17.84 -146.50 -1.57
CA GLU A 384 -18.89 -145.62 -1.06
C GLU A 384 -18.55 -145.06 0.33
N GLN A 385 -18.04 -145.89 1.24
CA GLN A 385 -17.59 -145.46 2.57
C GLN A 385 -16.40 -144.48 2.51
N TYR A 386 -15.47 -144.67 1.57
CA TYR A 386 -14.39 -143.69 1.33
C TYR A 386 -14.94 -142.36 0.80
N ARG A 387 -15.86 -142.38 -0.16
CA ARG A 387 -16.50 -141.17 -0.70
C ARG A 387 -17.29 -140.41 0.37
N GLU A 388 -17.92 -141.12 1.30
CA GLU A 388 -18.65 -140.49 2.41
C GLU A 388 -17.70 -139.66 3.30
N GLU A 389 -16.54 -140.22 3.67
CA GLU A 389 -15.52 -139.50 4.45
C GLU A 389 -14.84 -138.38 3.65
N GLU A 390 -14.64 -138.56 2.34
CA GLU A 390 -14.14 -137.51 1.43
C GLU A 390 -15.12 -136.33 1.36
N MET A 391 -16.42 -136.61 1.26
CA MET A 391 -17.47 -135.58 1.31
C MET A 391 -17.53 -134.87 2.66
N LYS A 392 -17.40 -135.59 3.79
CA LYS A 392 -17.34 -134.99 5.14
C LYS A 392 -16.14 -134.05 5.30
N HIS A 393 -14.97 -134.44 4.79
CA HIS A 393 -13.79 -133.59 4.78
C HIS A 393 -13.99 -132.34 3.92
N LEU A 394 -14.52 -132.48 2.70
CA LEU A 394 -14.80 -131.34 1.81
C LEU A 394 -15.81 -130.35 2.42
N VAL A 395 -16.86 -130.84 3.08
CA VAL A 395 -17.83 -129.99 3.80
C VAL A 395 -17.14 -129.24 4.95
N SER A 396 -16.29 -129.91 5.74
CA SER A 396 -15.55 -129.27 6.85
C SER A 396 -14.55 -128.22 6.35
N LEU A 397 -13.91 -128.46 5.21
CA LEU A 397 -13.00 -127.51 4.56
C LEU A 397 -13.76 -126.26 4.09
N ALA A 398 -14.89 -126.46 3.41
CA ALA A 398 -15.74 -125.36 2.95
C ALA A 398 -16.27 -124.52 4.12
N GLN A 399 -16.65 -125.15 5.23
CA GLN A 399 -17.07 -124.44 6.45
C GLN A 399 -15.93 -123.59 7.05
N LEU A 400 -14.71 -124.12 7.11
CA LEU A 400 -13.54 -123.37 7.58
C LEU A 400 -13.22 -122.17 6.66
N GLU A 401 -13.25 -122.36 5.35
CA GLU A 401 -13.02 -121.29 4.37
C GLU A 401 -14.10 -120.22 4.45
N GLN A 402 -15.37 -120.62 4.60
CA GLN A 402 -16.48 -119.70 4.81
C GLN A 402 -16.30 -118.86 6.08
N ALA A 403 -15.92 -119.47 7.22
CA ALA A 403 -15.67 -118.76 8.46
C ALA A 403 -14.47 -117.78 8.34
N LYS A 404 -13.39 -118.19 7.66
CA LYS A 404 -12.26 -117.31 7.36
C LYS A 404 -12.66 -116.13 6.46
N ALA A 405 -13.46 -116.38 5.42
CA ALA A 405 -13.95 -115.35 4.53
C ALA A 405 -14.85 -114.33 5.27
N GLN A 406 -15.73 -114.80 6.15
CA GLN A 406 -16.55 -113.93 7.01
C GLN A 406 -15.70 -113.05 7.91
N ARG A 407 -14.67 -113.60 8.56
CA ARG A 407 -13.72 -112.83 9.36
C ARG A 407 -12.95 -111.81 8.53
N HIS A 408 -12.43 -112.19 7.36
CA HIS A 408 -11.71 -111.26 6.49
C HIS A 408 -12.61 -110.11 5.99
N ALA A 409 -13.88 -110.41 5.65
CA ALA A 409 -14.86 -109.40 5.27
C ALA A 409 -15.11 -108.41 6.42
N ARG A 410 -15.32 -108.90 7.64
CA ARG A 410 -15.50 -108.05 8.82
C ARG A 410 -14.26 -107.21 9.12
N LEU A 411 -13.07 -107.81 9.08
CA LEU A 411 -11.81 -107.10 9.31
C LEU A 411 -11.59 -105.99 8.28
N ALA A 412 -12.02 -106.19 7.03
CA ALA A 412 -11.95 -105.17 5.97
C ALA A 412 -12.98 -104.05 6.15
N GLU A 413 -14.19 -104.34 6.64
CA GLU A 413 -15.17 -103.30 7.00
C GLU A 413 -14.68 -102.42 8.17
N GLY A 414 -14.07 -103.05 9.18
CA GLY A 414 -13.50 -102.38 10.35
C GLY A 414 -14.48 -101.43 11.04
N THR A 415 -14.00 -100.25 11.42
CA THR A 415 -14.82 -99.18 12.02
C THR A 415 -14.86 -97.91 11.17
N LEU A 416 -14.63 -98.04 9.85
CA LEU A 416 -14.44 -96.90 8.94
C LEU A 416 -15.62 -95.92 8.94
N ALA A 417 -16.87 -96.42 9.02
CA ALA A 417 -18.05 -95.56 9.04
C ALA A 417 -18.13 -94.68 10.30
N ALA A 418 -17.81 -95.24 11.47
CA ALA A 418 -17.80 -94.51 12.73
C ALA A 418 -16.61 -93.53 12.81
N GLU A 419 -15.46 -93.89 12.25
CA GLU A 419 -14.30 -92.99 12.14
C GLU A 419 -14.56 -91.81 11.20
N ALA A 420 -15.22 -92.07 10.06
CA ALA A 420 -15.65 -91.03 9.14
C ALA A 420 -16.67 -90.08 9.79
N GLU A 421 -17.62 -90.59 10.60
CA GLU A 421 -18.55 -89.72 11.34
C GLU A 421 -17.83 -88.85 12.37
N LEU A 422 -16.90 -89.42 13.15
CA LEU A 422 -16.10 -88.64 14.09
C LEU A 422 -15.30 -87.54 13.38
N ALA A 423 -14.69 -87.85 12.23
CA ALA A 423 -13.96 -86.88 11.42
C ALA A 423 -14.88 -85.74 10.93
N ARG A 424 -16.09 -86.06 10.44
CA ARG A 424 -17.10 -85.05 10.04
C ARG A 424 -17.51 -84.15 11.21
N ARG A 425 -17.69 -84.70 12.41
CA ARG A 425 -18.00 -83.90 13.60
C ARG A 425 -16.83 -83.04 14.05
N ALA A 426 -15.61 -83.54 13.91
CA ALA A 426 -14.41 -82.79 14.23
C ALA A 426 -14.23 -81.58 13.30
N THR A 427 -14.45 -81.74 11.99
CA THR A 427 -14.39 -80.62 11.05
C THR A 427 -15.49 -79.59 11.33
N GLN A 428 -16.71 -80.03 11.58
CA GLN A 428 -17.82 -79.14 11.93
C GLN A 428 -17.53 -78.34 13.22
N LEU A 429 -17.00 -78.99 14.26
CA LEU A 429 -16.60 -78.30 15.49
C LEU A 429 -15.49 -77.26 15.24
N ALA A 430 -14.51 -77.58 14.39
CA ALA A 430 -13.42 -76.67 14.05
C ALA A 430 -13.93 -75.43 13.28
N GLU A 431 -14.86 -75.60 12.34
CA GLU A 431 -15.50 -74.51 11.60
C GLU A 431 -16.28 -73.56 12.52
N GLU A 432 -17.11 -74.12 13.41
CA GLU A 432 -17.91 -73.32 14.35
C GLU A 432 -17.01 -72.57 15.35
N ARG A 433 -15.91 -73.20 15.81
CA ARG A 433 -14.90 -72.55 16.67
C ARG A 433 -14.15 -71.44 15.95
N SER A 434 -13.74 -71.65 14.70
CA SER A 434 -13.09 -70.62 13.89
C SER A 434 -14.00 -69.40 13.73
N THR A 435 -15.28 -69.64 13.44
CA THR A 435 -16.30 -68.58 13.33
C THR A 435 -16.46 -67.83 14.66
N LEU A 436 -16.46 -68.52 15.80
CA LEU A 436 -16.52 -67.88 17.11
C LEU A 436 -15.27 -67.02 17.38
N VAL A 437 -14.07 -67.51 17.09
CA VAL A 437 -12.81 -66.76 17.26
C VAL A 437 -12.82 -65.49 16.43
N LEU A 438 -13.32 -65.53 15.19
CA LEU A 438 -13.46 -64.35 14.34
C LEU A 438 -14.46 -63.32 14.91
N LEU A 439 -15.58 -63.78 15.47
CA LEU A 439 -16.55 -62.90 16.12
C LEU A 439 -16.01 -62.30 17.43
N GLU A 440 -15.25 -63.06 18.22
CA GLU A 440 -14.65 -62.57 19.47
C GLU A 440 -13.46 -61.61 19.25
N ALA A 441 -12.66 -61.85 18.20
CA ALA A 441 -11.63 -60.92 17.75
C ALA A 441 -12.23 -59.57 17.29
N GLY A 442 -13.51 -59.56 16.94
CA GLY A 442 -14.28 -58.35 16.62
C GLY A 442 -13.80 -57.68 15.34
N THR A 443 -13.88 -56.35 15.33
CA THR A 443 -13.47 -55.53 14.18
C THR A 443 -11.95 -55.42 14.12
N ARG A 444 -11.38 -55.44 12.90
CA ARG A 444 -9.93 -55.31 12.71
C ARG A 444 -9.45 -53.96 13.24
N PRO A 445 -8.30 -53.90 13.96
CA PRO A 445 -7.78 -52.65 14.50
C PRO A 445 -7.48 -51.62 13.40
N GLU A 446 -7.03 -52.08 12.23
CA GLU A 446 -6.78 -51.26 11.04
C GLU A 446 -8.05 -50.54 10.56
N GLU A 447 -9.23 -51.17 10.64
CA GLU A 447 -10.50 -50.55 10.26
C GLU A 447 -10.93 -49.47 11.26
N VAL A 448 -10.71 -49.71 12.55
CA VAL A 448 -10.97 -48.73 13.61
C VAL A 448 -10.03 -47.54 13.47
N GLU A 449 -8.75 -47.77 13.18
CA GLU A 449 -7.77 -46.72 12.96
C GLU A 449 -8.10 -45.89 11.71
N ALA A 450 -8.46 -46.53 10.59
CA ALA A 450 -8.93 -45.84 9.39
C ALA A 450 -10.17 -44.97 9.66
N ALA A 451 -11.12 -45.47 10.46
CA ALA A 451 -12.30 -44.69 10.85
C ALA A 451 -11.97 -43.52 11.79
N ARG A 452 -11.01 -43.69 12.72
CA ARG A 452 -10.49 -42.60 13.57
C ARG A 452 -9.80 -41.53 12.74
N ALA A 453 -8.95 -41.93 11.79
CA ALA A 453 -8.27 -41.02 10.89
C ALA A 453 -9.28 -40.22 10.04
N HIS A 454 -10.33 -40.87 9.55
CA HIS A 454 -11.41 -40.19 8.82
C HIS A 454 -12.14 -39.17 9.70
N LEU A 455 -12.50 -39.53 10.94
CA LEU A 455 -13.11 -38.58 11.89
C LEU A 455 -12.19 -37.38 12.15
N ALA A 456 -10.89 -37.61 12.35
CA ALA A 456 -9.91 -36.54 12.57
C ALA A 456 -9.81 -35.59 11.36
N CYS A 457 -9.85 -36.10 10.12
CA CYS A 457 -9.89 -35.28 8.91
C CYS A 457 -11.13 -34.37 8.89
N VAL A 458 -12.31 -34.93 9.17
CA VAL A 458 -13.56 -34.16 9.18
C VAL A 458 -13.57 -33.13 10.32
N GLU A 459 -13.02 -33.47 11.49
CA GLU A 459 -12.86 -32.53 12.61
C GLU A 459 -11.93 -31.37 12.27
N ALA A 460 -10.84 -31.63 11.56
CA ALA A 460 -9.92 -30.58 11.07
C ALA A 460 -10.63 -29.63 10.09
N GLU A 461 -11.46 -30.16 9.18
CA GLU A 461 -12.27 -29.34 8.26
C GLU A 461 -13.31 -28.49 9.01
N VAL A 462 -13.99 -29.05 10.02
CA VAL A 462 -14.91 -28.29 10.87
C VAL A 462 -14.17 -27.16 11.59
N CYS A 463 -13.00 -27.44 12.18
CA CYS A 463 -12.17 -26.46 12.85
C CYS A 463 -11.73 -25.33 11.88
N TYR A 464 -11.37 -25.68 10.65
CA TYR A 464 -11.05 -24.70 9.61
C TYR A 464 -12.24 -23.78 9.30
N LEU A 465 -13.44 -24.33 9.10
CA LEU A 465 -14.64 -23.54 8.83
C LEU A 465 -15.08 -22.69 10.03
N GLU A 466 -14.93 -23.18 11.26
CA GLU A 466 -15.15 -22.41 12.48
C GLU A 466 -14.17 -21.25 12.61
N GLY A 467 -12.89 -21.48 12.31
CA GLY A 467 -11.88 -20.42 12.25
C GLY A 467 -12.17 -19.36 11.19
N LEU A 468 -12.72 -19.75 10.02
CA LEU A 468 -13.21 -18.79 9.03
C LEU A 468 -14.38 -17.97 9.58
N ARG A 469 -15.30 -18.59 10.32
CA ARG A 469 -16.44 -17.90 10.96
C ARG A 469 -15.99 -16.88 12.00
N GLU A 470 -14.98 -17.19 12.81
CA GLU A 470 -14.40 -16.24 13.77
C GLU A 470 -13.76 -15.04 13.08
N LYS A 471 -13.05 -15.27 11.97
CA LYS A 471 -12.45 -14.22 11.14
C LYS A 471 -13.48 -13.29 10.47
N LEU A 472 -14.76 -13.65 10.41
CA LEU A 472 -15.82 -12.76 9.93
C LEU A 472 -16.06 -11.57 10.87
N VAL A 473 -15.66 -11.70 12.15
CA VAL A 473 -15.83 -10.66 13.16
C VAL A 473 -14.58 -9.81 13.20
N ILE A 474 -14.70 -8.54 12.80
CA ILE A 474 -13.56 -7.63 12.68
C ILE A 474 -13.57 -6.66 13.85
N THR A 475 -12.55 -6.77 14.69
CA THR A 475 -12.37 -5.95 15.89
C THR A 475 -11.19 -5.00 15.74
N SER A 476 -11.25 -3.84 16.40
CA SER A 476 -10.12 -2.90 16.40
C SER A 476 -8.95 -3.40 17.24
N PRO A 477 -7.70 -3.48 16.75
CA PRO A 477 -6.53 -3.88 17.56
C PRO A 477 -6.05 -2.79 18.51
N ILE A 478 -6.45 -1.54 18.27
CA ILE A 478 -6.01 -0.36 19.05
C ILE A 478 -7.22 0.48 19.47
N SER A 479 -7.07 1.25 20.55
CA SER A 479 -8.05 2.27 20.93
C SER A 479 -7.78 3.56 20.15
N GLY A 480 -8.74 4.01 19.35
CA GLY A 480 -8.59 5.18 18.47
C GLY A 480 -9.90 5.67 17.86
N VAL A 481 -9.81 6.50 16.84
CA VAL A 481 -10.95 7.04 16.09
C VAL A 481 -10.94 6.46 14.68
N VAL A 482 -12.12 6.09 14.18
CA VAL A 482 -12.30 5.61 12.80
C VAL A 482 -12.22 6.80 11.85
N THR A 483 -11.30 6.76 10.88
CA THR A 483 -11.05 7.87 9.93
C THR A 483 -11.57 7.61 8.53
N THR A 484 -12.05 6.40 8.26
CA THR A 484 -12.54 6.04 6.92
C THR A 484 -13.92 6.66 6.67
N PRO A 485 -14.09 7.39 5.56
CA PRO A 485 -15.32 8.13 5.34
C PRO A 485 -16.48 7.21 4.98
N ARG A 486 -17.65 7.53 5.55
CA ARG A 486 -18.95 6.88 5.27
C ARG A 486 -18.87 5.35 5.31
N LEU A 487 -18.35 4.82 6.41
CA LEU A 487 -18.11 3.37 6.53
C LEU A 487 -19.42 2.58 6.46
N LYS A 488 -20.52 3.12 7.00
CA LYS A 488 -21.85 2.50 6.93
C LYS A 488 -22.42 2.39 5.51
N GLU A 489 -22.06 3.30 4.61
CA GLU A 489 -22.50 3.24 3.21
C GLU A 489 -21.82 2.12 2.41
N ARG A 490 -20.74 1.52 2.96
CA ARG A 490 -20.03 0.40 2.33
C ARG A 490 -20.67 -0.96 2.65
N VAL A 491 -21.72 -1.01 3.44
CA VAL A 491 -22.49 -2.24 3.70
C VAL A 491 -23.01 -2.79 2.37
N GLY A 492 -22.85 -4.10 2.17
CA GLY A 492 -23.16 -4.81 0.92
C GLY A 492 -22.00 -4.89 -0.07
N LEU A 493 -20.87 -4.21 0.17
CA LEU A 493 -19.69 -4.29 -0.71
C LEU A 493 -18.98 -5.64 -0.54
N PHE A 494 -18.59 -6.26 -1.66
CA PHE A 494 -17.69 -7.42 -1.66
C PHE A 494 -16.24 -6.98 -1.44
N LEU A 495 -15.58 -7.60 -0.46
CA LEU A 495 -14.19 -7.34 -0.13
C LEU A 495 -13.38 -8.62 -0.30
N GLY A 496 -12.29 -8.54 -1.06
CA GLY A 496 -11.31 -9.61 -1.19
C GLY A 496 -10.39 -9.70 0.03
N GLU A 497 -9.75 -10.87 0.22
CA GLU A 497 -8.76 -11.06 1.29
C GLU A 497 -7.63 -10.01 1.20
N GLY A 498 -7.31 -9.40 2.33
CA GLY A 498 -6.30 -8.36 2.44
C GLY A 498 -6.74 -6.96 1.99
N GLN A 499 -7.95 -6.78 1.46
CA GLN A 499 -8.46 -5.46 1.11
C GLN A 499 -8.74 -4.60 2.36
N PRO A 500 -8.44 -3.29 2.31
CA PRO A 500 -8.67 -2.40 3.44
C PRO A 500 -10.16 -2.11 3.62
N ILE A 501 -10.62 -2.25 4.86
CA ILE A 501 -12.02 -1.97 5.25
C ILE A 501 -12.12 -0.58 5.82
N CYS A 502 -11.35 -0.34 6.88
CA CYS A 502 -11.30 0.94 7.57
C CYS A 502 -9.97 1.14 8.27
N GLU A 503 -9.77 2.35 8.79
CA GLU A 503 -8.55 2.77 9.44
C GLU A 503 -8.89 3.38 10.79
N VAL A 504 -8.13 2.97 11.80
CA VAL A 504 -8.24 3.46 13.16
C VAL A 504 -6.95 4.19 13.51
N GLU A 505 -7.09 5.43 13.96
CA GLU A 505 -5.97 6.31 14.29
C GLU A 505 -6.01 6.74 15.76
N THR A 506 -4.86 6.74 16.43
CA THR A 506 -4.77 7.20 17.83
C THR A 506 -4.58 8.71 17.88
N LEU A 507 -5.51 9.44 18.53
CA LEU A 507 -5.45 10.91 18.66
C LEU A 507 -4.62 11.40 19.86
N SER A 508 -4.26 10.52 20.79
CA SER A 508 -3.54 10.87 22.04
C SER A 508 -2.14 11.42 21.77
N ASN A 509 -1.46 10.85 20.78
CA ASN A 509 -0.09 11.17 20.42
C ASN A 509 -0.03 11.52 18.93
N LEU A 510 0.00 12.81 18.62
CA LEU A 510 0.17 13.31 17.27
C LEU A 510 1.64 13.63 16.99
N GLU A 511 2.11 13.25 15.81
CA GLU A 511 3.40 13.61 15.26
C GLU A 511 3.21 14.63 14.13
N ALA A 512 4.12 15.60 14.03
CA ALA A 512 4.14 16.55 12.93
C ALA A 512 5.23 16.14 11.93
N GLU A 513 4.84 15.89 10.68
CA GLU A 513 5.75 15.74 9.55
C GLU A 513 6.01 17.12 8.94
N ILE A 514 7.25 17.60 9.04
CA ILE A 514 7.66 18.91 8.51
C ILE A 514 8.46 18.69 7.23
N ALA A 515 7.99 19.25 6.12
CA ALA A 515 8.73 19.29 4.87
C ALA A 515 9.76 20.42 4.95
N VAL A 516 11.02 20.05 5.18
CA VAL A 516 12.16 20.97 5.16
C VAL A 516 12.90 20.79 3.84
N THR A 517 13.29 21.87 3.19
CA THR A 517 14.11 21.77 1.97
C THR A 517 15.42 21.06 2.27
N GLU A 518 15.88 20.17 1.39
CA GLU A 518 17.15 19.44 1.55
C GLU A 518 18.32 20.38 1.89
N GLN A 519 18.35 21.57 1.30
CA GLN A 519 19.38 22.58 1.56
C GLN A 519 19.50 23.04 3.01
N ASP A 520 18.43 22.92 3.79
CA ASP A 520 18.32 23.36 5.18
C ASP A 520 18.28 22.19 6.17
N VAL A 521 18.15 20.93 5.69
CA VAL A 521 18.08 19.74 6.55
C VAL A 521 19.35 19.54 7.38
N LEU A 522 20.52 19.87 6.82
CA LEU A 522 21.83 19.74 7.49
C LEU A 522 21.92 20.54 8.80
N ARG A 523 21.08 21.57 8.95
CA ARG A 523 21.04 22.43 10.15
C ARG A 523 20.14 21.87 11.24
N VAL A 524 19.21 21.00 10.87
CA VAL A 524 18.25 20.40 11.78
C VAL A 524 18.93 19.26 12.55
N ARG A 525 18.75 19.24 13.86
CA ARG A 525 19.25 18.17 14.73
C ARG A 525 18.12 17.67 15.64
N PRO A 526 18.11 16.37 16.00
CA PRO A 526 17.22 15.84 17.03
C PRO A 526 17.32 16.66 18.33
N GLY A 527 16.18 16.89 18.98
CA GLY A 527 16.07 17.64 20.23
C GLY A 527 15.83 19.14 20.11
N GLN A 528 15.93 19.74 18.92
CA GLN A 528 15.66 21.17 18.71
C GLN A 528 14.19 21.54 18.98
N GLU A 529 13.95 22.74 19.51
CA GLU A 529 12.60 23.27 19.74
C GLU A 529 11.92 23.61 18.39
N VAL A 530 10.67 23.20 18.26
CA VAL A 530 9.84 23.48 17.09
C VAL A 530 8.56 24.19 17.52
N ARG A 531 8.24 25.28 16.83
CA ARG A 531 6.95 25.95 16.97
C ARG A 531 6.11 25.77 15.72
N LEU A 532 4.93 25.22 15.91
CA LEU A 532 4.00 24.80 14.87
C LEU A 532 2.76 25.70 14.96
N ARG A 533 2.29 26.20 13.82
CA ARG A 533 1.00 26.91 13.70
C ARG A 533 0.15 26.22 12.65
N ALA A 534 -0.91 25.56 13.10
CA ALA A 534 -1.89 24.94 12.22
C ALA A 534 -2.73 26.02 11.51
N ARG A 535 -3.10 25.79 10.25
CA ARG A 535 -3.96 26.73 9.50
C ARG A 535 -5.35 26.87 10.11
N SER A 536 -5.84 25.79 10.72
CA SER A 536 -7.12 25.76 11.47
C SER A 536 -7.08 26.55 12.78
N LEU A 537 -5.89 26.80 13.35
CA LEU A 537 -5.70 27.46 14.64
C LEU A 537 -4.61 28.55 14.53
N PRO A 538 -4.86 29.67 13.83
CA PRO A 538 -3.82 30.67 13.54
C PRO A 538 -3.27 31.39 14.77
N PHE A 539 -4.05 31.45 15.86
CA PHE A 539 -3.69 32.16 17.10
C PHE A 539 -3.03 31.26 18.15
N GLN A 540 -3.09 29.93 18.01
CA GLN A 540 -2.45 29.00 18.93
C GLN A 540 -1.11 28.53 18.36
N THR A 541 -0.08 28.57 19.20
CA THR A 541 1.26 28.06 18.84
C THR A 541 1.48 26.74 19.56
N LEU A 542 1.63 25.66 18.80
CA LEU A 542 1.93 24.34 19.31
C LEU A 542 3.45 24.21 19.46
N SER A 543 3.90 23.74 20.62
CA SER A 543 5.31 23.47 20.88
C SER A 543 5.61 21.98 20.75
N GLY A 544 6.71 21.65 20.10
CA GLY A 544 7.22 20.30 19.96
C GLY A 544 8.74 20.26 19.93
N ARG A 545 9.29 19.06 19.84
CA ARG A 545 10.73 18.84 19.63
C ARG A 545 10.96 17.93 18.43
N VAL A 546 12.06 18.15 17.74
CA VAL A 546 12.52 17.25 16.66
C VAL A 546 12.85 15.89 17.27
N ASP A 547 12.17 14.84 16.81
CA ASP A 547 12.42 13.47 17.25
C ASP A 547 13.45 12.82 16.33
N ARG A 548 13.18 12.82 15.03
CA ARG A 548 14.04 12.21 14.00
C ARG A 548 13.89 12.86 12.63
N ILE A 549 14.90 12.67 11.79
CA ILE A 549 14.93 13.13 10.40
C ILE A 549 14.77 11.91 9.49
N ALA A 550 13.89 11.97 8.50
CA ALA A 550 13.68 10.88 7.57
C ALA A 550 14.96 10.64 6.74
N PRO A 551 15.48 9.41 6.65
CA PRO A 551 16.66 9.10 5.84
C PRO A 551 16.38 9.13 4.34
N ARG A 552 15.10 9.22 3.92
CA ARG A 552 14.66 9.19 2.52
C ARG A 552 13.72 10.35 2.23
N THR A 553 13.95 11.04 1.11
CA THR A 553 13.00 12.00 0.53
C THR A 553 11.77 11.22 0.01
N PRO A 554 10.53 11.59 0.41
CA PRO A 554 9.34 10.95 -0.13
C PRO A 554 9.27 11.26 -1.63
N ARG A 555 9.48 10.25 -2.48
CA ARG A 555 9.20 10.37 -3.91
C ARG A 555 7.68 10.22 -4.07
N PRO A 556 6.98 11.12 -4.78
CA PRO A 556 5.59 10.88 -5.13
C PRO A 556 5.53 9.57 -5.93
N GLN A 557 4.90 8.54 -5.36
CA GLN A 557 4.66 7.27 -6.04
C GLN A 557 3.63 7.53 -7.14
N ALA A 558 3.89 7.03 -8.36
CA ALA A 558 2.91 7.04 -9.43
C ALA A 558 1.64 6.30 -8.98
N PRO A 559 0.43 6.75 -9.37
CA PRO A 559 -0.80 6.08 -9.01
C PRO A 559 -0.75 4.61 -9.48
N ASN A 560 -1.00 3.68 -8.55
CA ASN A 560 -0.98 2.25 -8.83
C ASN A 560 -1.98 1.91 -9.94
N ALA A 561 -1.55 1.12 -10.92
CA ALA A 561 -2.31 0.70 -12.09
C ALA A 561 -3.40 -0.37 -11.81
N ALA A 562 -3.97 -0.41 -10.61
CA ALA A 562 -4.95 -1.45 -10.25
C ALA A 562 -5.98 -0.90 -9.26
N GLY A 563 -7.09 -0.37 -9.79
CA GLY A 563 -8.48 -0.41 -9.28
C GLY A 563 -8.80 -0.16 -7.79
N ALA A 564 -7.85 0.10 -6.91
CA ALA A 564 -8.09 0.40 -5.52
C ALA A 564 -8.52 1.88 -5.40
N PRO A 565 -9.56 2.19 -4.60
CA PRO A 565 -9.88 3.59 -4.32
C PRO A 565 -8.62 4.28 -3.78
N PRO A 566 -8.35 5.53 -4.20
CA PRO A 566 -7.12 6.22 -3.83
C PRO A 566 -7.09 6.37 -2.31
N ILE A 567 -6.31 5.53 -1.64
CA ILE A 567 -5.93 5.76 -0.24
C ILE A 567 -5.10 7.04 -0.25
N GLU A 568 -5.53 8.01 0.55
CA GLU A 568 -4.93 9.34 0.61
C GLU A 568 -3.40 9.29 0.56
N GLN A 569 -2.91 10.09 -0.37
CA GLN A 569 -1.61 10.00 -1.00
C GLN A 569 -0.46 10.09 0.01
N ARG A 570 0.29 9.00 0.15
CA ARG A 570 1.62 9.00 0.77
C ARG A 570 2.54 9.94 -0.03
N GLY A 571 2.79 11.13 0.49
CA GLY A 571 3.74 12.10 -0.08
C GLY A 571 3.13 13.22 -0.92
N ALA A 572 1.81 13.34 -1.05
CA ALA A 572 1.21 14.43 -1.84
C ALA A 572 1.34 15.81 -1.22
N PHE A 573 1.71 15.91 0.06
CA PHE A 573 1.97 17.20 0.69
C PHE A 573 3.08 17.98 -0.04
N ALA A 574 4.01 17.30 -0.70
CA ALA A 574 5.05 17.95 -1.50
C ALA A 574 4.59 18.30 -2.94
N ALA A 575 3.52 17.67 -3.44
CA ALA A 575 3.08 17.79 -4.85
C ALA A 575 2.31 19.08 -5.14
N ASP A 576 1.61 19.62 -4.16
CA ASP A 576 0.68 20.76 -4.34
C ASP A 576 1.37 22.14 -4.43
N LEU A 577 2.71 22.17 -4.36
CA LEU A 577 3.51 23.39 -4.31
C LEU A 577 4.37 23.61 -5.56
N GLY A 578 3.96 23.16 -6.74
CA GLY A 578 4.31 23.74 -8.05
C GLY A 578 5.79 23.89 -8.47
N LYS A 579 6.76 23.51 -7.63
CA LYS A 579 8.21 23.48 -7.81
C LYS A 579 8.70 22.64 -6.64
N GLN A 580 9.13 21.39 -6.87
CA GLN A 580 9.63 20.54 -5.80
C GLN A 580 11.15 20.71 -5.65
N PRO A 581 11.67 21.57 -4.75
CA PRO A 581 12.96 21.28 -4.17
C PRO A 581 12.80 19.96 -3.40
N GLU A 582 13.71 19.02 -3.60
CA GLU A 582 13.74 17.78 -2.84
C GLU A 582 13.62 18.12 -1.35
N SER A 583 12.53 17.69 -0.73
CA SER A 583 12.21 18.02 0.66
C SER A 583 12.40 16.78 1.52
N VAL A 584 13.10 16.97 2.64
CA VAL A 584 13.32 15.93 3.63
C VAL A 584 12.30 16.11 4.75
N ILE A 585 11.63 15.02 5.12
CA ILE A 585 10.68 15.03 6.22
C ILE A 585 11.42 15.02 7.54
N VAL A 586 11.07 15.95 8.42
CA VAL A 586 11.50 15.98 9.82
C VAL A 586 10.29 15.64 10.69
N TYR A 587 10.41 14.57 11.49
CA TYR A 587 9.37 14.14 12.42
C TYR A 587 9.54 14.85 13.76
N CYS A 588 8.46 15.46 14.24
CA CYS A 588 8.44 16.18 15.51
C CYS A 588 7.34 15.65 16.41
N ARG A 589 7.68 15.37 17.67
CA ARG A 589 6.70 14.99 18.68
C ARG A 589 6.10 16.24 19.30
N LEU A 590 4.77 16.32 19.32
CA LEU A 590 4.03 17.42 19.93
C LEU A 590 3.91 17.23 21.45
N GLY A 591 4.13 18.32 22.20
CA GLY A 591 3.92 18.33 23.65
C GLY A 591 2.46 18.60 23.98
N GLY A 592 1.66 17.53 24.13
CA GLY A 592 0.24 17.61 24.44
C GLY A 592 -0.62 18.10 23.27
N ALA A 593 -1.67 17.36 22.92
CA ALA A 593 -2.61 17.76 21.90
C ALA A 593 -3.76 18.58 22.52
N PRO A 594 -3.84 19.90 22.30
CA PRO A 594 -5.05 20.64 22.64
C PRO A 594 -6.25 20.06 21.89
N GLY A 595 -7.42 20.08 22.54
CA GLY A 595 -8.67 19.61 21.94
C GLY A 595 -8.95 20.31 20.61
N GLY A 596 -9.27 19.53 19.57
CA GLY A 596 -9.60 20.04 18.24
C GLY A 596 -8.53 19.79 17.16
N LEU A 597 -7.35 19.27 17.50
CA LEU A 597 -6.39 18.80 16.49
C LEU A 597 -6.90 17.52 15.83
N ARG A 598 -6.84 17.48 14.49
CA ARG A 598 -7.17 16.31 13.67
C ARG A 598 -5.97 15.89 12.85
N THR A 599 -5.89 14.61 12.53
CA THR A 599 -4.90 14.10 11.58
C THR A 599 -5.14 14.73 10.20
N GLY A 600 -4.08 14.88 9.42
CA GLY A 600 -4.13 15.58 8.13
C GLY A 600 -4.11 17.10 8.19
N MET A 601 -4.30 17.73 9.37
CA MET A 601 -4.21 19.20 9.49
C MET A 601 -2.83 19.71 9.05
N THR A 602 -2.84 20.79 8.27
CA THR A 602 -1.62 21.40 7.73
C THR A 602 -1.31 22.74 8.40
N GLY A 603 -0.04 23.14 8.33
CA GLY A 603 0.40 24.39 8.93
C GLY A 603 1.81 24.79 8.51
N TYR A 604 2.35 25.77 9.23
CA TYR A 604 3.73 26.20 9.07
C TYR A 604 4.51 25.99 10.38
N ALA A 605 5.67 25.35 10.26
CA ALA A 605 6.58 25.02 11.34
C ALA A 605 7.82 25.90 11.28
N ARG A 606 8.36 26.25 12.45
CA ARG A 606 9.68 26.87 12.59
C ARG A 606 10.51 26.07 13.58
N ILE A 607 11.62 25.52 13.09
CA ILE A 607 12.62 24.80 13.86
C ILE A 607 13.71 25.79 14.27
N TYR A 608 14.02 25.87 15.56
CA TYR A 608 15.03 26.76 16.11
C TYR A 608 16.40 26.07 16.11
N CYS A 609 17.33 26.59 15.29
CA CYS A 609 18.64 25.97 15.04
C CYS A 609 19.79 26.62 15.84
N GLY A 610 19.48 27.47 16.82
CA GLY A 610 20.46 28.18 17.65
C GLY A 610 20.90 29.54 17.07
N ARG A 611 21.68 30.28 17.87
CA ARG A 611 22.19 31.63 17.52
C ARG A 611 23.52 31.55 16.79
N ARG A 612 23.62 32.22 15.63
CA ARG A 612 24.87 32.36 14.85
C ARG A 612 25.16 33.81 14.45
N PRO A 613 26.42 34.19 14.21
CA PRO A 613 26.81 35.52 13.72
C PRO A 613 26.27 35.79 12.29
N ILE A 614 25.75 37.00 12.04
CA ILE A 614 25.19 37.38 10.73
C ILE A 614 26.17 37.17 9.58
N GLY A 615 27.45 37.50 9.78
CA GLY A 615 28.50 37.33 8.78
C GLY A 615 28.70 35.88 8.36
N GLU A 616 28.61 34.93 9.30
CA GLU A 616 28.71 33.49 9.00
C GLU A 616 27.51 33.02 8.16
N ILE A 617 26.30 33.51 8.46
CA ILE A 617 25.10 33.18 7.69
C ILE A 617 25.21 33.69 6.25
N LEU A 618 25.67 34.93 6.07
CA LEU A 618 25.80 35.56 4.76
C LEU A 618 26.89 34.87 3.93
N ALA A 619 28.05 34.63 4.54
CA ALA A 619 29.16 33.91 3.91
C ALA A 619 28.77 32.47 3.55
N PHE A 620 28.03 31.76 4.40
CA PHE A 620 27.54 30.42 4.10
C PHE A 620 26.58 30.41 2.90
N ARG A 621 25.64 31.37 2.81
CA ARG A 621 24.74 31.48 1.66
C ARG A 621 25.49 31.74 0.35
N VAL A 622 26.45 32.66 0.37
CA VAL A 622 27.26 33.01 -0.81
C VAL A 622 28.14 31.83 -1.23
N ARG A 623 28.87 31.23 -0.28
CA ARG A 623 29.74 30.08 -0.55
C ARG A 623 28.94 28.86 -1.03
N ARG A 624 27.74 28.62 -0.48
CA ARG A 624 26.85 27.57 -0.95
C ARG A 624 26.42 27.83 -2.39
N PHE A 625 25.87 29.01 -2.69
CA PHE A 625 25.45 29.37 -4.04
C PHE A 625 26.58 29.19 -5.06
N LEU A 626 27.78 29.68 -4.73
CA LEU A 626 28.97 29.50 -5.58
C LEU A 626 29.42 28.05 -5.73
N ARG A 627 29.19 27.18 -4.74
CA ARG A 627 29.60 25.76 -4.81
C ARG A 627 28.55 24.84 -5.42
N THR A 628 27.26 25.12 -5.26
CA THR A 628 26.19 24.22 -5.71
C THR A 628 25.58 24.63 -7.05
N GLU A 629 25.45 25.93 -7.32
CA GLU A 629 24.82 26.44 -8.56
C GLU A 629 25.85 26.84 -9.63
N PHE A 630 27.10 27.10 -9.21
CA PHE A 630 28.19 27.58 -10.06
C PHE A 630 29.32 26.55 -10.20
N TRP A 631 29.07 25.29 -9.80
CA TRP A 631 30.05 24.21 -9.96
C TRP A 631 30.28 23.96 -11.47
N TRP A 632 31.55 24.06 -11.89
CA TRP A 632 32.05 23.62 -13.19
C TRP A 632 32.16 22.10 -13.26
#